data_AF-A0A836W3H6-F1
#
_entry.id   AF-A0A836W3H6-F1
#
_cell.length_a   1.000
_cell.length_b   1.000
_cell.length_c   1.000
_cell.angle_alpha   90.00
_cell.angle_beta   90.00
_cell.angle_gamma   90.00
#
_symmetry.space_group_name_H-M   'P 1'
#
loop_
_entity.id
_entity.type
_entity.pdbx_description
1 polymer ?
#
loop_
_entity_poly.entity_id
_entity_poly.type
_entity_poly.pdbx_seq_one_letter_code
_entity_poly.pdbx_strand_id
1 'polypeptide(L)'
;MLKRLEVFLIAALFILITAIILIIYSKQREEDFKSHSNLIQKASVHGAAYAINLQLLDKHRHVRLFSDEYARLFLQLNKFPADEKTVNDIKGRLQQRFPDFFAYTITDANAVPVLMDLDLEIGDACRLDLSNFARNIKTDKNKLQNAVFIHPQPFHYHYDIMAPLFSNGGAARIFFVSFYLKEINDILKTHELPGQNLMLLRQSDPALIEVTSEGVRDKITREIRLSKAEQSRIKVYEDIPGTDWRLVNLPHATYEKQYLRGLWKEAITILLVVTLALFLLIIVLIKFPGRRVEK
;
A
#
# COMPACT_ATOMS: atom_id res chain seq x y z
N MET A 1 -18.68 30.23 57.27
CA MET A 1 -17.61 30.70 56.37
C MET A 1 -16.49 29.69 56.46
N LEU A 2 -16.18 28.99 55.37
CA LEU A 2 -14.97 28.16 55.33
C LEU A 2 -13.76 29.07 55.60
N LYS A 3 -12.84 28.65 56.46
CA LYS A 3 -11.57 29.36 56.65
C LYS A 3 -10.81 29.33 55.32
N ARG A 4 -10.01 30.37 55.02
CA ARG A 4 -9.19 30.42 53.78
C ARG A 4 -8.41 29.12 53.55
N LEU A 5 -7.87 28.54 54.62
CA LEU A 5 -7.19 27.25 54.61
C LEU A 5 -8.05 26.10 54.07
N GLU A 6 -9.33 26.04 54.47
CA GLU A 6 -10.26 24.98 54.03
C GLU A 6 -10.56 25.10 52.53
N VAL A 7 -10.68 26.33 52.00
CA VAL A 7 -10.85 26.57 50.55
C VAL A 7 -9.62 26.10 49.76
N PHE A 8 -8.41 26.40 50.24
CA PHE A 8 -7.18 25.93 49.60
C PHE A 8 -7.03 24.40 49.68
N LEU A 9 -7.41 23.77 50.79
CA LEU A 9 -7.39 22.32 50.94
C LEU A 9 -8.36 21.63 49.96
N ILE A 10 -9.59 22.14 49.83
CA ILE A 10 -10.57 21.60 48.88
C ILE A 10 -10.07 21.75 47.45
N ALA A 11 -9.50 22.92 47.09
CA ALA A 11 -8.95 23.14 45.75
C ALA A 11 -7.75 22.24 45.45
N ALA A 12 -6.83 22.07 46.42
CA ALA A 12 -5.70 21.16 46.30
C ALA A 12 -6.15 19.71 46.12
N LEU A 13 -7.16 19.27 46.88
CA LEU A 13 -7.75 17.93 46.73
C LEU A 13 -8.39 17.75 45.36
N PHE A 14 -9.12 18.75 44.85
CA PHE A 14 -9.72 18.71 43.53
C PHE A 14 -8.67 18.62 42.41
N ILE A 15 -7.60 19.41 42.49
CA ILE A 15 -6.47 19.36 41.54
C ILE A 15 -5.81 17.98 41.60
N LEU A 16 -5.60 17.43 42.80
CA LEU A 16 -5.01 16.10 42.98
C LEU A 16 -5.87 15.01 42.34
N ILE A 17 -7.19 15.02 42.60
CA ILE A 17 -8.13 14.06 42.00
C ILE A 17 -8.13 14.20 40.47
N THR A 18 -8.15 15.43 39.96
CA THR A 18 -8.09 15.70 38.51
C THR A 18 -6.80 15.16 37.90
N ALA A 19 -5.65 15.38 38.54
CA ALA A 19 -4.36 14.87 38.10
C ALA A 19 -4.34 13.34 38.07
N ILE A 20 -4.87 12.67 39.11
CA ILE A 20 -4.98 11.21 39.16
C ILE A 20 -5.84 10.69 37.99
N ILE A 21 -7.02 11.29 37.76
CA ILE A 21 -7.90 10.91 36.65
C ILE A 21 -7.19 11.08 35.30
N LEU A 22 -6.51 12.21 35.08
CA LEU A 22 -5.77 12.46 33.84
C LEU A 22 -4.61 11.48 33.63
N ILE A 23 -3.90 11.10 34.69
CA ILE A 23 -2.82 10.09 34.63
C ILE A 23 -3.40 8.73 34.24
N ILE A 24 -4.47 8.29 34.91
CA ILE A 24 -5.14 7.01 34.62
C ILE A 24 -5.64 7.01 33.17
N TYR A 25 -6.33 8.07 32.76
CA TYR A 25 -6.85 8.20 31.40
C TYR A 25 -5.74 8.19 30.34
N SER A 26 -4.64 8.92 30.56
CA SER A 26 -3.50 8.96 29.65
C SER A 26 -2.80 7.61 29.55
N LYS A 27 -2.71 6.89 30.67
CA LYS A 27 -2.17 5.52 30.71
C LYS A 27 -3.04 4.53 29.95
N GLN A 28 -4.36 4.60 30.15
CA GLN A 28 -5.30 3.78 29.39
C GLN A 28 -5.16 4.04 27.88
N ARG A 29 -5.09 5.31 27.44
CA ARG A 29 -4.90 5.65 26.02
C ARG A 29 -3.56 5.18 25.45
N GLU A 30 -2.49 5.18 26.26
CA GLU A 30 -1.20 4.63 25.87
C GLU A 30 -1.30 3.11 25.62
N GLU A 31 -1.96 2.39 26.52
CA GLU A 31 -2.19 0.94 26.39
C GLU A 31 -3.12 0.61 25.23
N ASP A 32 -4.20 1.37 25.05
CA ASP A 32 -5.12 1.24 23.93
C ASP A 32 -4.39 1.45 22.60
N PHE A 33 -3.56 2.49 22.50
CA PHE A 33 -2.77 2.74 21.30
C PHE A 33 -1.81 1.57 21.01
N LYS A 34 -1.07 1.09 22.02
CA LYS A 34 -0.12 -0.02 21.85
C LYS A 34 -0.81 -1.33 21.46
N SER A 35 -1.95 -1.64 22.09
CA SER A 35 -2.71 -2.86 21.83
C SER A 35 -3.39 -2.83 20.46
N HIS A 36 -4.02 -1.73 20.08
CA HIS A 36 -4.76 -1.62 18.82
C HIS A 36 -3.86 -1.33 17.63
N SER A 37 -2.70 -0.68 17.81
CA SER A 37 -1.79 -0.34 16.71
C SER A 37 -1.42 -1.57 15.90
N ASN A 38 -1.08 -2.70 16.53
CA ASN A 38 -0.76 -3.93 15.79
C ASN A 38 -1.97 -4.46 14.99
N LEU A 39 -3.17 -4.47 15.58
CA LEU A 39 -4.38 -4.93 14.91
C LEU A 39 -4.74 -4.04 13.71
N ILE A 40 -4.61 -2.73 13.86
CA ILE A 40 -4.83 -1.76 12.79
C ILE A 40 -3.79 -1.93 11.67
N GLN A 41 -2.51 -2.12 12.02
CA GLN A 41 -1.45 -2.41 11.06
C GLN A 41 -1.73 -3.69 10.26
N LYS A 42 -2.19 -4.75 10.94
CA LYS A 42 -2.59 -6.02 10.30
C LYS A 42 -3.77 -5.83 9.37
N ALA A 43 -4.81 -5.12 9.79
CA ALA A 43 -5.97 -4.86 8.94
C ALA A 43 -5.60 -4.04 7.69
N SER A 44 -4.74 -3.03 7.84
CA SER A 44 -4.25 -2.21 6.72
C SER A 44 -3.43 -3.03 5.72
N VAL A 45 -2.43 -3.79 6.20
CA VAL A 45 -1.63 -4.69 5.34
C VAL A 45 -2.51 -5.73 4.67
N HIS A 46 -3.38 -6.40 5.42
CA HIS A 46 -4.24 -7.44 4.88
C HIS A 46 -5.21 -6.88 3.83
N GLY A 47 -5.88 -5.76 4.12
CA GLY A 47 -6.80 -5.12 3.18
C GLY A 47 -6.12 -4.72 1.87
N ALA A 48 -4.93 -4.12 1.96
CA ALA A 48 -4.15 -3.73 0.79
C ALA A 48 -3.61 -4.95 0.01
N ALA A 49 -3.07 -5.96 0.68
CA ALA A 49 -2.58 -7.19 0.04
C ALA A 49 -3.71 -7.92 -0.69
N TYR A 50 -4.88 -8.02 -0.04
CA TYR A 50 -6.08 -8.59 -0.63
C TYR A 50 -6.56 -7.80 -1.85
N ALA A 51 -6.62 -6.47 -1.76
CA ALA A 51 -7.00 -5.61 -2.88
C ALA A 51 -6.03 -5.75 -4.07
N ILE A 52 -4.72 -5.80 -3.83
CA ILE A 52 -3.72 -6.03 -4.89
C ILE A 52 -3.91 -7.42 -5.50
N ASN A 53 -4.09 -8.45 -4.69
CA ASN A 53 -4.31 -9.81 -5.19
C ASN A 53 -5.57 -9.90 -6.07
N LEU A 54 -6.68 -9.31 -5.63
CA LEU A 54 -7.90 -9.23 -6.45
C LEU A 54 -7.65 -8.51 -7.77
N GLN A 55 -6.93 -7.38 -7.75
CA GLN A 55 -6.60 -6.63 -8.95
C GLN A 55 -5.79 -7.49 -9.94
N LEU A 56 -4.79 -8.24 -9.46
CA LEU A 56 -3.99 -9.12 -10.30
C LEU A 56 -4.83 -10.27 -10.89
N LEU A 57 -5.67 -10.91 -10.07
CA LEU A 57 -6.57 -11.97 -10.54
C LEU A 57 -7.52 -11.47 -11.63
N ASP A 58 -8.06 -10.27 -11.44
CA ASP A 58 -8.92 -9.61 -12.41
C ASP A 58 -8.14 -9.29 -13.70
N LYS A 59 -6.91 -8.74 -13.61
CA LYS A 59 -6.05 -8.51 -14.78
C LYS A 59 -5.78 -9.80 -15.55
N HIS A 60 -5.39 -10.89 -14.89
CA HIS A 60 -5.21 -12.20 -15.54
C HIS A 60 -6.47 -12.66 -16.26
N ARG A 61 -7.63 -12.58 -15.59
CA ARG A 61 -8.91 -12.97 -16.18
C ARG A 61 -9.24 -12.12 -17.40
N HIS A 62 -9.08 -10.80 -17.31
CA HIS A 62 -9.42 -9.88 -18.39
C HIS A 62 -8.46 -9.99 -19.58
N VAL A 63 -7.16 -10.18 -19.37
CA VAL A 63 -6.19 -10.42 -20.45
C VAL A 63 -6.50 -11.73 -21.17
N ARG A 64 -6.87 -12.79 -20.44
CA ARG A 64 -7.31 -14.05 -21.04
C ARG A 64 -8.61 -13.91 -21.83
N LEU A 65 -9.62 -13.23 -21.28
CA LEU A 65 -10.86 -12.98 -22.02
C LEU A 65 -10.60 -12.14 -23.28
N PHE A 66 -9.69 -11.16 -23.19
CA PHE A 66 -9.26 -10.39 -24.35
C PHE A 66 -8.61 -11.27 -25.42
N SER A 67 -7.72 -12.19 -25.02
CA SER A 67 -7.08 -13.11 -25.96
C SER A 67 -8.08 -14.03 -26.68
N ASP A 68 -9.09 -14.49 -25.95
CA ASP A 68 -10.15 -15.36 -26.48
C ASP A 68 -11.10 -14.59 -27.41
N GLU A 69 -11.56 -13.40 -26.99
CA GLU A 69 -12.49 -12.55 -27.75
C GLU A 69 -11.90 -12.09 -29.09
N TYR A 70 -10.61 -11.75 -29.10
CA TYR A 70 -9.90 -11.22 -30.27
C TYR A 70 -9.00 -12.25 -30.96
N ALA A 71 -9.21 -13.55 -30.71
CA ALA A 71 -8.42 -14.65 -31.29
C ALA A 71 -8.27 -14.54 -32.83
N ARG A 72 -9.30 -14.06 -33.54
CA ARG A 72 -9.23 -13.86 -34.99
C ARG A 72 -8.22 -12.80 -35.42
N LEU A 73 -8.07 -11.71 -34.67
CA LEU A 73 -7.07 -10.67 -34.95
C LEU A 73 -5.66 -11.23 -34.74
N PHE A 74 -5.46 -12.01 -33.68
CA PHE A 74 -4.18 -12.69 -33.43
C PHE A 74 -3.84 -13.71 -34.53
N LEU A 75 -4.84 -14.46 -35.03
CA LEU A 75 -4.66 -15.36 -36.18
C LEU A 75 -4.33 -14.60 -37.47
N GLN A 76 -4.88 -13.40 -37.65
CA GLN A 76 -4.56 -12.53 -38.79
C GLN A 76 -3.11 -12.06 -38.73
N LEU A 77 -2.64 -11.56 -37.57
CA LEU A 77 -1.24 -11.21 -37.37
C LEU A 77 -0.28 -12.38 -37.53
N ASN A 78 -0.72 -13.61 -37.23
CA ASN A 78 0.08 -14.79 -37.52
C ASN A 78 0.32 -14.98 -39.02
N LYS A 79 -0.68 -14.67 -39.86
CA LYS A 79 -0.57 -14.80 -41.32
C LYS A 79 0.11 -13.57 -41.95
N PHE A 80 -0.13 -12.39 -41.38
CA PHE A 80 0.35 -11.11 -41.88
C PHE A 80 0.94 -10.28 -40.73
N PRO A 81 2.18 -10.59 -40.29
CA PRO A 81 2.80 -9.90 -39.15
C PRO A 81 2.99 -8.39 -39.35
N ALA A 82 3.09 -7.93 -40.61
CA ALA A 82 3.26 -6.52 -40.96
C ALA A 82 1.92 -5.78 -41.19
N ASP A 83 0.79 -6.38 -40.84
CA ASP A 83 -0.53 -5.75 -40.97
C ASP A 83 -0.75 -4.71 -39.86
N GLU A 84 -0.29 -3.48 -40.13
CA GLU A 84 -0.40 -2.33 -39.23
C GLU A 84 -1.83 -2.03 -38.80
N LYS A 85 -2.83 -2.32 -39.64
CA LYS A 85 -4.24 -2.11 -39.28
C LYS A 85 -4.63 -3.03 -38.14
N THR A 86 -4.29 -4.32 -38.23
CA THR A 86 -4.59 -5.28 -37.18
C THR A 86 -3.83 -5.00 -35.89
N VAL A 87 -2.57 -4.57 -36.00
CA VAL A 87 -1.77 -4.08 -34.85
C VAL A 87 -2.47 -2.93 -34.14
N ASN A 88 -2.86 -1.89 -34.87
CA ASN A 88 -3.54 -0.72 -34.33
C ASN A 88 -4.92 -1.06 -33.74
N ASP A 89 -5.67 -1.97 -34.36
CA ASP A 89 -6.97 -2.44 -33.85
C ASP A 89 -6.82 -3.14 -32.49
N ILE A 90 -5.80 -4.00 -32.32
CA ILE A 90 -5.52 -4.66 -31.04
C ILE A 90 -5.11 -3.63 -29.99
N LYS A 91 -4.18 -2.73 -30.34
CA LYS A 91 -3.69 -1.67 -29.44
C LYS A 91 -4.83 -0.78 -28.96
N GLY A 92 -5.68 -0.30 -29.87
CA GLY A 92 -6.82 0.55 -29.54
C GLY A 92 -7.82 -0.15 -28.60
N ARG A 93 -8.07 -1.45 -28.81
CA ARG A 93 -8.93 -2.24 -27.93
C ARG A 93 -8.31 -2.51 -26.56
N LEU A 94 -6.99 -2.73 -26.49
CA LEU A 94 -6.27 -2.84 -25.22
C LEU A 94 -6.35 -1.54 -24.44
N GLN A 95 -6.08 -0.40 -25.08
CA GLN A 95 -6.18 0.93 -24.44
C GLN A 95 -7.60 1.24 -23.95
N GLN A 96 -8.63 0.85 -24.70
CA GLN A 96 -10.03 1.02 -24.28
C GLN A 96 -10.39 0.15 -23.06
N ARG A 97 -9.87 -1.08 -22.98
CA ARG A 97 -10.18 -2.02 -21.90
C ARG A 97 -9.31 -1.83 -20.66
N PHE A 98 -8.07 -1.39 -20.86
CA PHE A 98 -7.04 -1.27 -19.84
C PHE A 98 -6.37 0.10 -19.95
N PRO A 99 -6.86 1.10 -19.21
CA PRO A 99 -6.29 2.45 -19.25
C PRO A 99 -4.82 2.55 -18.77
N ASP A 100 -4.35 1.55 -18.02
CA ASP A 100 -2.98 1.42 -17.51
C ASP A 100 -2.07 0.55 -18.39
N PHE A 101 -2.56 0.14 -19.55
CA PHE A 101 -1.80 -0.57 -20.57
C PHE A 101 -0.61 0.25 -21.07
N PHE A 102 0.55 -0.39 -21.17
CA PHE A 102 1.77 0.22 -21.71
C PHE A 102 2.17 -0.37 -23.07
N ALA A 103 2.26 -1.70 -23.14
CA ALA A 103 2.76 -2.41 -24.31
C ALA A 103 2.21 -3.84 -24.32
N TYR A 104 2.19 -4.46 -25.50
CA TYR A 104 1.96 -5.90 -25.61
C TYR A 104 3.01 -6.55 -26.49
N THR A 105 3.15 -7.85 -26.30
CA THR A 105 4.02 -8.70 -27.13
C THR A 105 3.33 -10.02 -27.42
N ILE A 106 3.59 -10.55 -28.60
CA ILE A 106 3.20 -11.89 -29.00
C ILE A 106 4.45 -12.69 -29.29
N THR A 107 4.53 -13.89 -28.74
CA THR A 107 5.62 -14.84 -29.01
C THR A 107 5.21 -15.92 -30.01
N ASP A 108 6.19 -16.67 -30.51
CA ASP A 108 5.97 -17.96 -31.13
C ASP A 108 5.80 -19.09 -30.07
N ALA A 109 5.71 -20.34 -30.53
CA ALA A 109 5.58 -21.52 -29.67
C ALA A 109 6.84 -21.85 -28.83
N ASN A 110 7.97 -21.21 -29.14
CA ASN A 110 9.24 -21.33 -28.44
C ASN A 110 9.48 -20.16 -27.48
N ALA A 111 8.46 -19.31 -27.28
CA ALA A 111 8.53 -18.11 -26.46
C ALA A 111 9.49 -17.03 -27.01
N VAL A 112 9.78 -17.08 -28.31
CA VAL A 112 10.54 -16.05 -29.02
C VAL A 112 9.57 -14.93 -29.42
N PRO A 113 9.84 -13.67 -29.07
CA PRO A 113 9.03 -12.52 -29.49
C PRO A 113 8.97 -12.42 -31.01
N VAL A 114 7.77 -12.33 -31.57
CA VAL A 114 7.56 -12.17 -33.03
C VAL A 114 6.78 -10.92 -33.40
N LEU A 115 6.09 -10.31 -32.44
CA LEU A 115 5.47 -9.01 -32.59
C LEU A 115 5.58 -8.24 -31.27
N MET A 116 6.06 -7.01 -31.33
CA MET A 116 6.20 -6.11 -30.18
C MET A 116 5.56 -4.76 -30.56
N ASP A 117 4.75 -4.20 -29.66
CA ASP A 117 4.13 -2.87 -29.87
C ASP A 117 5.13 -1.72 -29.69
N LEU A 118 6.22 -1.96 -28.97
CA LEU A 118 7.32 -1.03 -28.81
C LEU A 118 8.64 -1.75 -29.11
N ASP A 119 9.59 -1.03 -29.70
CA ASP A 119 10.97 -1.49 -29.92
C ASP A 119 11.77 -1.49 -28.59
N LEU A 120 11.20 -2.12 -27.57
CA LEU A 120 11.85 -2.30 -26.28
C LEU A 120 12.60 -3.61 -26.30
N GLU A 121 13.89 -3.55 -25.99
CA GLU A 121 14.67 -4.77 -25.82
C GLU A 121 14.09 -5.62 -24.68
N ILE A 122 13.68 -6.84 -25.03
CA ILE A 122 13.23 -7.83 -24.06
C ILE A 122 14.45 -8.29 -23.28
N GLY A 123 14.58 -7.82 -22.03
CA GLY A 123 15.68 -8.17 -21.14
C GLY A 123 15.66 -9.65 -20.70
N ASP A 124 16.78 -10.11 -20.12
CA ASP A 124 16.95 -11.50 -19.66
C ASP A 124 15.84 -11.98 -18.72
N ALA A 125 15.37 -11.11 -17.82
CA ALA A 125 14.31 -11.45 -16.88
C ALA A 125 12.98 -11.78 -17.58
N CYS A 126 12.63 -11.03 -18.64
CA CYS A 126 11.41 -11.29 -19.41
C CYS A 126 11.55 -12.58 -20.23
N ARG A 127 12.73 -12.85 -20.83
CA ARG A 127 13.00 -14.13 -21.52
C ARG A 127 12.84 -15.34 -20.60
N LEU A 128 13.33 -15.24 -19.36
CA LEU A 128 13.19 -16.30 -18.37
C LEU A 128 11.72 -16.55 -18.02
N ASP A 129 10.93 -15.49 -17.82
CA ASP A 129 9.51 -15.63 -17.48
C ASP A 129 8.71 -16.24 -18.63
N LEU A 130 8.96 -15.80 -19.86
CA LEU A 130 8.37 -16.37 -21.07
C LEU A 130 8.67 -17.87 -21.21
N SER A 131 9.92 -18.28 -20.97
CA SER A 131 10.31 -19.69 -20.97
C SER A 131 9.62 -20.49 -19.87
N ASN A 132 9.49 -19.94 -18.66
CA ASN A 132 8.80 -20.57 -17.54
C ASN A 132 7.31 -20.75 -17.83
N PHE A 133 6.66 -19.71 -18.36
CA PHE A 133 5.25 -19.75 -18.74
C PHE A 133 4.99 -20.75 -19.88
N ALA A 134 5.82 -20.76 -20.92
CA ALA A 134 5.74 -21.73 -22.01
C ALA A 134 5.85 -23.18 -21.51
N ARG A 135 6.72 -23.43 -20.52
CA ARG A 135 6.85 -24.74 -19.88
C ARG A 135 5.58 -25.08 -19.10
N ASN A 136 5.06 -24.15 -18.31
CA ASN A 136 3.86 -24.37 -17.48
C ASN A 136 2.65 -24.75 -18.33
N ILE A 137 2.39 -24.03 -19.44
CA ILE A 137 1.28 -24.35 -20.36
C ILE A 137 1.42 -25.76 -20.94
N LYS A 138 2.66 -26.22 -21.23
CA LYS A 138 2.92 -27.56 -21.76
C LYS A 138 2.70 -28.65 -20.72
N THR A 139 3.07 -28.41 -19.46
CA THR A 139 3.01 -29.42 -18.39
C THR A 139 1.65 -29.50 -17.69
N ASP A 140 0.97 -28.37 -17.52
CA ASP A 140 -0.30 -28.28 -16.80
C ASP A 140 -1.18 -27.20 -17.41
N LYS A 141 -2.20 -27.63 -18.17
CA LYS A 141 -3.14 -26.72 -18.84
C LYS A 141 -3.99 -25.89 -17.87
N ASN A 142 -3.97 -26.19 -16.57
CA ASN A 142 -4.66 -25.40 -15.55
C ASN A 142 -3.78 -24.30 -14.96
N LYS A 143 -2.44 -24.35 -15.16
CA LYS A 143 -1.50 -23.30 -14.72
C LYS A 143 -1.28 -22.27 -15.84
N LEU A 144 -2.28 -21.41 -16.01
CA LEU A 144 -2.31 -20.38 -17.05
C LEU A 144 -2.02 -18.96 -16.52
N GLN A 145 -1.36 -18.86 -15.36
CA GLN A 145 -0.94 -17.59 -14.77
C GLN A 145 0.59 -17.57 -14.64
N ASN A 146 1.22 -16.48 -15.07
CA ASN A 146 2.64 -16.23 -14.81
C ASN A 146 2.83 -15.68 -13.39
N ALA A 147 4.07 -15.78 -12.88
CA ALA A 147 4.43 -15.09 -11.66
C ALA A 147 4.60 -13.60 -11.95
N VAL A 148 4.07 -12.74 -11.08
CA VAL A 148 4.15 -11.29 -11.28
C VAL A 148 5.34 -10.71 -10.52
N PHE A 149 6.17 -9.93 -11.21
CA PHE A 149 7.25 -9.13 -10.64
C PHE A 149 7.43 -7.85 -11.43
N ILE A 150 8.18 -6.89 -10.87
CA ILE A 150 8.45 -5.62 -11.56
C ILE A 150 9.68 -5.75 -12.45
N HIS A 151 9.50 -5.39 -13.71
CA HIS A 151 10.57 -5.22 -14.68
C HIS A 151 11.17 -3.81 -14.54
N PRO A 152 12.46 -3.70 -14.15
CA PRO A 152 13.12 -2.41 -14.08
C PRO A 152 13.48 -1.95 -15.49
N GLN A 153 12.74 -0.97 -15.98
CA GLN A 153 13.10 -0.23 -17.18
C GLN A 153 13.10 1.26 -16.81
N PRO A 154 14.17 2.03 -17.14
CA PRO A 154 14.20 3.46 -16.85
C PRO A 154 12.92 4.15 -17.34
N PHE A 155 12.24 4.86 -16.43
CA PHE A 155 10.98 5.58 -16.66
C PHE A 155 9.74 4.73 -17.01
N HIS A 156 9.88 3.41 -17.09
CA HIS A 156 8.82 2.49 -17.52
C HIS A 156 8.77 1.24 -16.65
N TYR A 157 8.75 1.40 -15.32
CA TYR A 157 8.48 0.27 -14.44
C TYR A 157 7.09 -0.30 -14.73
N HIS A 158 7.05 -1.60 -15.00
CA HIS A 158 5.84 -2.33 -15.35
C HIS A 158 5.86 -3.74 -14.79
N TYR A 159 4.70 -4.40 -14.86
CA TYR A 159 4.56 -5.83 -14.66
C TYR A 159 3.81 -6.44 -15.84
N ASP A 160 4.09 -7.71 -16.12
CA ASP A 160 3.53 -8.42 -17.26
C ASP A 160 2.46 -9.42 -16.82
N ILE A 161 1.38 -9.49 -17.59
CA ILE A 161 0.35 -10.52 -17.47
C ILE A 161 0.33 -11.31 -18.77
N MET A 162 0.50 -12.62 -18.65
CA MET A 162 0.56 -13.54 -19.77
C MET A 162 -0.75 -14.34 -19.92
N ALA A 163 -1.13 -14.60 -21.17
CA ALA A 163 -2.21 -15.49 -21.54
C ALA A 163 -1.79 -16.39 -22.72
N PRO A 164 -2.25 -17.65 -22.76
CA PRO A 164 -2.01 -18.51 -23.90
C PRO A 164 -2.88 -18.09 -25.09
N LEU A 165 -2.29 -18.10 -26.28
CA LEU A 165 -3.01 -18.07 -27.56
C LEU A 165 -3.04 -19.48 -28.13
N PHE A 166 -4.19 -20.13 -28.02
CA PHE A 166 -4.40 -21.44 -28.62
C PHE A 166 -4.80 -21.30 -30.08
N SER A 167 -4.04 -21.93 -30.97
CA SER A 167 -4.45 -22.16 -32.37
C SER A 167 -4.96 -23.59 -32.50
N ASN A 168 -6.04 -23.80 -33.25
CA ASN A 168 -6.60 -25.14 -33.50
C ASN A 168 -5.49 -26.10 -33.98
N GLY A 169 -5.13 -27.08 -33.15
CA GLY A 169 -4.11 -28.09 -33.44
C GLY A 169 -2.65 -27.63 -33.36
N GLY A 170 -2.37 -26.37 -33.00
CA GLY A 170 -1.01 -25.81 -32.91
C GLY A 170 -0.47 -25.69 -31.48
N ALA A 171 0.86 -25.54 -31.36
CA ALA A 171 1.49 -25.23 -30.08
C ALA A 171 1.03 -23.84 -29.57
N ALA A 172 0.79 -23.73 -28.27
CA ALA A 172 0.34 -22.50 -27.65
C ALA A 172 1.40 -21.41 -27.79
N ARG A 173 0.97 -20.25 -28.30
CA ARG A 173 1.76 -19.02 -28.30
C ARG A 173 1.47 -18.23 -27.03
N ILE A 174 2.30 -17.24 -26.71
CA ILE A 174 2.07 -16.39 -25.54
C ILE A 174 1.70 -14.99 -26.02
N PHE A 175 0.59 -14.50 -25.51
CA PHE A 175 0.24 -13.09 -25.54
C PHE A 175 0.52 -12.53 -24.15
N PHE A 176 1.31 -11.47 -24.05
CA PHE A 176 1.45 -10.78 -22.78
C PHE A 176 1.31 -9.29 -22.93
N VAL A 177 0.83 -8.70 -21.84
CA VAL A 177 0.45 -7.31 -21.74
C VAL A 177 1.17 -6.71 -20.54
N SER A 178 1.90 -5.63 -20.79
CA SER A 178 2.63 -4.88 -19.79
C SER A 178 1.77 -3.74 -19.26
N PHE A 179 1.71 -3.62 -17.93
CA PHE A 179 0.89 -2.63 -17.23
C PHE A 179 1.74 -1.73 -16.33
N TYR A 180 1.36 -0.46 -16.27
CA TYR A 180 1.91 0.45 -15.27
C TYR A 180 1.40 0.10 -13.86
N LEU A 181 2.19 0.41 -12.84
CA LEU A 181 1.86 0.13 -11.44
C LEU A 181 0.95 1.17 -10.77
N LYS A 182 0.28 2.04 -11.55
CA LYS A 182 -0.52 3.14 -11.00
C LYS A 182 -1.63 2.62 -10.07
N GLU A 183 -2.37 1.59 -10.48
CA GLU A 183 -3.45 1.02 -9.68
C GLU A 183 -2.92 0.42 -8.36
N ILE A 184 -1.77 -0.25 -8.41
CA ILE A 184 -1.12 -0.80 -7.22
C ILE A 184 -0.69 0.32 -6.27
N ASN A 185 -0.08 1.38 -6.79
CA ASN A 185 0.27 2.58 -6.03
C ASN A 185 -0.96 3.25 -5.39
N ASP A 186 -2.06 3.38 -6.14
CA ASP A 186 -3.32 3.95 -5.63
C ASP A 186 -3.93 3.10 -4.50
N ILE A 187 -3.83 1.76 -4.60
CA ILE A 187 -4.24 0.85 -3.51
C ILE A 187 -3.40 1.11 -2.25
N LEU A 188 -2.07 1.17 -2.37
CA LEU A 188 -1.19 1.45 -1.22
C LEU A 188 -1.55 2.80 -0.58
N LYS A 189 -1.71 3.84 -1.39
CA LYS A 189 -2.05 5.19 -0.93
C LYS A 189 -3.38 5.24 -0.20
N THR A 190 -4.37 4.45 -0.62
CA THR A 190 -5.71 4.42 -0.01
C THR A 190 -5.74 3.65 1.32
N HIS A 191 -4.85 2.68 1.50
CA HIS A 191 -4.79 1.84 2.70
C HIS A 191 -3.72 2.29 3.70
N GLU A 192 -2.84 3.21 3.31
CA GLU A 192 -1.81 3.77 4.17
C GLU A 192 -2.43 4.64 5.27
N LEU A 193 -1.95 4.43 6.51
CA LEU A 193 -2.44 5.12 7.68
C LEU A 193 -1.45 6.18 8.16
N PRO A 194 -1.90 7.25 8.85
CA PRO A 194 -0.99 8.23 9.42
C PRO A 194 0.10 7.60 10.30
N GLY A 195 1.35 7.99 10.05
CA GLY A 195 2.53 7.48 10.77
C GLY A 195 2.99 6.08 10.37
N GLN A 196 2.44 5.54 9.29
CA GLN A 196 2.74 4.23 8.72
C GLN A 196 3.02 4.39 7.24
N ASN A 197 3.94 3.58 6.71
CA ASN A 197 4.22 3.53 5.28
C ASN A 197 3.97 2.12 4.78
N LEU A 198 3.06 1.96 3.83
CA LEU A 198 2.86 0.70 3.12
C LEU A 198 3.83 0.63 1.94
N MET A 199 4.54 -0.49 1.85
CA MET A 199 5.54 -0.71 0.81
C MET A 199 5.47 -2.13 0.28
N LEU A 200 5.52 -2.27 -1.04
CA LEU A 200 5.82 -3.56 -1.65
C LEU A 200 7.32 -3.75 -1.68
N LEU A 201 7.77 -4.85 -1.10
CA LEU A 201 9.15 -5.31 -1.14
C LEU A 201 9.26 -6.54 -2.02
N ARG A 202 10.45 -6.76 -2.58
CA ARG A 202 10.74 -8.00 -3.29
C ARG A 202 10.98 -9.14 -2.30
N GLN A 203 10.34 -10.30 -2.42
CA GLN A 203 10.58 -11.42 -1.49
C GLN A 203 11.98 -12.00 -1.68
N SER A 204 12.46 -12.09 -2.93
CA SER A 204 13.83 -12.53 -3.23
C SER A 204 14.91 -11.57 -2.71
N ASP A 205 14.56 -10.30 -2.45
CA ASP A 205 15.43 -9.29 -1.87
C ASP A 205 14.64 -8.40 -0.91
N PRO A 206 14.45 -8.84 0.36
CA PRO A 206 13.55 -8.18 1.32
C PRO A 206 13.95 -6.76 1.72
N ALA A 207 15.10 -6.26 1.26
CA ALA A 207 15.48 -4.87 1.46
C ALA A 207 15.04 -3.97 0.30
N LEU A 208 14.75 -4.51 -0.88
CA LEU A 208 14.44 -3.75 -2.08
C LEU A 208 12.98 -3.31 -2.09
N ILE A 209 12.77 -2.00 -2.14
CA ILE A 209 11.45 -1.38 -2.29
C ILE A 209 11.08 -1.39 -3.77
N GLU A 210 9.91 -1.96 -4.07
CA GLU A 210 9.33 -2.03 -5.40
C GLU A 210 8.36 -0.87 -5.65
N VAL A 211 7.43 -0.68 -4.71
CA VAL A 211 6.37 0.33 -4.79
C VAL A 211 6.09 0.89 -3.40
N THR A 212 5.81 2.18 -3.34
CA THR A 212 5.32 2.89 -2.15
C THR A 212 4.05 3.66 -2.49
N SER A 213 3.47 4.37 -1.53
CA SER A 213 2.39 5.35 -1.79
C SER A 213 2.84 6.54 -2.64
N GLU A 214 4.14 6.85 -2.71
CA GLU A 214 4.71 7.91 -3.57
C GLU A 214 4.84 7.47 -5.04
N GLY A 215 4.97 6.17 -5.27
CA GLY A 215 5.13 5.59 -6.60
C GLY A 215 6.09 4.42 -6.64
N VAL A 216 6.52 4.09 -7.85
CA VAL A 216 7.56 3.09 -8.14
C VAL A 216 8.96 3.69 -7.99
N ARG A 217 10.00 2.86 -8.15
CA ARG A 217 11.38 3.20 -7.77
C ARG A 217 11.96 4.51 -8.31
N ASP A 218 11.54 4.97 -9.49
CA ASP A 218 11.98 6.25 -10.07
C ASP A 218 11.34 7.49 -9.44
N LYS A 219 10.20 7.33 -8.77
CA LYS A 219 9.47 8.41 -8.08
C LYS A 219 9.75 8.45 -6.59
N ILE A 220 10.35 7.40 -6.04
CA ILE A 220 10.71 7.34 -4.62
C ILE A 220 11.84 8.35 -4.36
N THR A 221 11.59 9.30 -3.45
CA THR A 221 12.54 10.39 -3.15
C THR A 221 13.66 10.01 -2.17
N ARG A 222 13.66 8.76 -1.69
CA ARG A 222 14.60 8.18 -0.73
C ARG A 222 15.40 7.03 -1.32
N GLU A 223 16.33 6.49 -0.52
CA GLU A 223 16.98 5.21 -0.80
C GLU A 223 15.95 4.11 -1.08
N ILE A 224 16.06 3.48 -2.25
CA ILE A 224 15.18 2.39 -2.70
C ILE A 224 15.40 1.08 -1.93
N ARG A 225 16.39 1.06 -1.02
CA ARG A 225 16.65 -0.06 -0.13
C ARG A 225 16.36 0.34 1.31
N LEU A 226 15.76 -0.59 2.05
CA LEU A 226 15.58 -0.47 3.48
C LEU A 226 16.90 -0.70 4.21
N SER A 227 17.21 0.20 5.14
CA SER A 227 18.28 -0.01 6.11
C SER A 227 17.97 -1.18 7.04
N LYS A 228 18.99 -1.75 7.68
CA LYS A 228 18.80 -2.82 8.68
C LYS A 228 17.87 -2.39 9.83
N ALA A 229 17.98 -1.12 10.25
CA ALA A 229 17.13 -0.56 11.28
C ALA A 229 15.65 -0.52 10.83
N GLU A 230 15.37 -0.16 9.58
CA GLU A 230 14.00 -0.18 9.05
C GLU A 230 13.46 -1.60 8.94
N GLN A 231 14.26 -2.54 8.44
CA GLN A 231 13.86 -3.94 8.35
C GLN A 231 13.48 -4.50 9.73
N SER A 232 14.23 -4.17 10.78
CA SER A 232 13.90 -4.59 12.16
C SER A 232 12.62 -3.96 12.74
N ARG A 233 12.11 -2.87 12.15
CA ARG A 233 10.85 -2.24 12.57
C ARG A 233 9.63 -2.85 11.91
N ILE A 234 9.80 -3.63 10.84
CA ILE A 234 8.69 -4.31 10.16
C ILE A 234 8.21 -5.43 11.08
N LYS A 235 6.99 -5.29 11.59
CA LYS A 235 6.33 -6.29 12.46
C LYS A 235 5.14 -6.98 11.80
N VAL A 236 4.61 -6.36 10.74
CA VAL A 236 3.43 -6.82 10.03
C VAL A 236 3.76 -6.81 8.54
N TYR A 237 3.53 -7.96 7.91
CA TYR A 237 3.73 -8.17 6.49
C TYR A 237 2.81 -9.27 5.98
N GLU A 238 2.56 -9.28 4.69
CA GLU A 238 1.79 -10.32 3.99
C GLU A 238 2.38 -10.53 2.60
N ASP A 239 2.53 -11.81 2.20
CA ASP A 239 2.99 -12.17 0.87
C ASP A 239 1.81 -12.16 -0.11
N ILE A 240 2.01 -11.61 -1.30
CA ILE A 240 0.96 -11.52 -2.31
C ILE A 240 1.01 -12.79 -3.18
N PRO A 241 -0.05 -13.62 -3.21
CA PRO A 241 -0.06 -14.87 -3.96
C PRO A 241 0.26 -14.68 -5.45
N GLY A 242 1.05 -15.59 -6.02
CA GLY A 242 1.41 -15.55 -7.44
C GLY A 242 2.42 -14.46 -7.81
N THR A 243 3.07 -13.83 -6.84
CA THR A 243 4.04 -12.75 -7.06
C THR A 243 5.33 -12.96 -6.27
N ASP A 244 6.38 -12.21 -6.61
CA ASP A 244 7.57 -12.04 -5.78
C ASP A 244 7.45 -10.83 -4.83
N TRP A 245 6.22 -10.45 -4.45
CA TRP A 245 5.97 -9.28 -3.62
C TRP A 245 5.56 -9.64 -2.19
N ARG A 246 6.11 -8.90 -1.25
CA ARG A 246 5.69 -8.84 0.14
C ARG A 246 5.22 -7.43 0.45
N LEU A 247 3.97 -7.29 0.84
CA LEU A 247 3.48 -6.04 1.38
C LEU A 247 3.92 -5.93 2.84
N VAL A 248 4.57 -4.83 3.19
CA VAL A 248 4.96 -4.53 4.56
C VAL A 248 4.34 -3.23 5.02
N ASN A 249 4.22 -3.13 6.34
CA ASN A 249 4.02 -1.86 6.99
C ASN A 249 5.28 -1.45 7.75
N LEU A 250 5.79 -0.26 7.43
CA LEU A 250 6.91 0.37 8.11
C LEU A 250 6.41 1.54 8.96
N PRO A 251 6.31 1.38 10.29
CA PRO A 251 6.01 2.49 11.18
C PRO A 251 7.12 3.54 11.15
N HIS A 252 6.72 4.81 11.16
CA HIS A 252 7.64 5.93 11.30
C HIS A 252 8.40 5.83 12.63
N ALA A 253 9.72 6.03 12.58
CA ALA A 253 10.61 5.82 13.72
C ALA A 253 10.20 6.59 14.99
N THR A 254 9.58 7.76 14.81
CA THR A 254 9.25 8.69 15.88
C THR A 254 7.76 8.77 16.19
N TYR A 255 6.89 8.13 15.39
CA TYR A 255 5.44 8.37 15.47
C TYR A 255 4.85 7.95 16.81
N GLU A 256 5.15 6.75 17.29
CA GLU A 256 4.72 6.30 18.63
C GLU A 256 5.20 7.28 19.72
N LYS A 257 6.50 7.64 19.70
CA LYS A 257 7.06 8.59 20.68
C LYS A 257 6.42 9.98 20.59
N GLN A 258 6.03 10.43 19.40
CA GLN A 258 5.36 11.72 19.21
C GLN A 258 3.91 11.66 19.71
N TYR A 259 3.18 10.60 19.38
CA TYR A 259 1.82 10.36 19.87
C TYR A 259 1.78 10.32 21.40
N LEU A 260 2.64 9.52 22.04
CA LEU A 260 2.71 9.42 23.50
C LEU A 260 3.08 10.76 24.15
N ARG A 261 4.04 11.50 23.58
CA ARG A 261 4.37 12.85 24.06
C ARG A 261 3.19 13.82 23.89
N GLY A 262 2.41 13.68 22.83
CA GLY A 262 1.17 14.43 22.60
C GLY A 262 0.16 14.21 23.73
N LEU A 263 -0.13 12.95 24.06
CA LEU A 263 -1.05 12.59 25.15
C LEU A 263 -0.65 13.25 26.48
N TRP A 264 0.62 13.17 26.86
CA TRP A 264 1.09 13.76 28.11
C TRP A 264 1.08 15.30 28.08
N LYS A 265 1.39 15.91 26.93
CA LYS A 265 1.25 17.36 26.76
C LYS A 265 -0.20 17.82 26.89
N GLU A 266 -1.16 17.09 26.31
CA GLU A 266 -2.60 17.35 26.47
C GLU A 266 -3.00 17.30 27.95
N ALA A 267 -2.63 16.23 28.65
CA ALA A 267 -2.94 16.07 30.08
C ALA A 267 -2.36 17.21 30.94
N ILE A 268 -1.10 17.58 30.74
CA ILE A 268 -0.45 18.71 31.44
C ILE A 268 -1.16 20.02 31.12
N THR A 269 -1.52 20.26 29.86
CA THR A 269 -2.21 21.48 29.43
C THR A 269 -3.57 21.61 30.10
N ILE A 270 -4.36 20.53 30.14
CA ILE A 270 -5.66 20.50 30.82
C ILE A 270 -5.49 20.79 32.31
N LEU A 271 -4.52 20.14 32.96
CA LEU A 271 -4.26 20.33 34.39
C LEU A 271 -3.87 21.78 34.70
N LEU A 272 -3.04 22.42 33.85
CA LEU A 272 -2.65 23.81 33.99
C LEU A 272 -3.84 24.76 33.84
N VAL A 273 -4.69 24.54 32.83
CA VAL A 273 -5.90 25.35 32.59
C VAL A 273 -6.87 25.25 33.77
N VAL A 274 -7.14 24.03 34.25
CA VAL A 274 -8.03 23.80 35.41
C VAL A 274 -7.45 24.43 36.68
N THR A 275 -6.14 24.27 36.91
CA THR A 275 -5.45 24.86 38.07
C THR A 275 -5.53 26.39 38.04
N LEU A 276 -5.27 27.00 36.88
CA LEU A 276 -5.36 28.45 36.70
C LEU A 276 -6.78 28.97 36.92
N ALA A 277 -7.78 28.28 36.36
CA ALA A 277 -9.18 28.64 36.52
C ALA A 277 -9.63 28.57 37.99
N LEU A 278 -9.26 27.50 38.71
CA LEU A 278 -9.53 27.37 40.14
C LEU A 278 -8.84 28.45 40.95
N PHE A 279 -7.58 28.76 40.65
CA PHE A 279 -6.85 29.81 41.32
C PHE A 279 -7.50 31.19 41.14
N LEU A 280 -7.92 31.52 39.91
CA LEU A 280 -8.67 32.75 39.62
C LEU A 280 -10.01 32.79 40.36
N LEU A 281 -10.75 31.68 40.41
CA LEU A 281 -12.02 31.58 41.13
C LEU A 281 -11.84 31.80 42.64
N ILE A 282 -10.80 31.21 43.24
CA ILE A 282 -10.46 31.43 44.66
C ILE A 282 -10.13 32.90 44.93
N ILE A 283 -9.35 33.55 44.05
CA ILE A 283 -9.05 34.99 44.17
C ILE A 283 -10.34 35.83 44.17
N VAL A 284 -11.26 35.54 43.24
CA VAL A 284 -12.53 36.27 43.14
C VAL A 284 -13.37 36.06 44.41
N LEU A 285 -13.50 34.82 44.89
CA LEU A 285 -14.24 34.49 46.12
C LEU A 285 -13.65 35.16 47.37
N ILE A 286 -12.32 35.28 47.46
CA ILE A 286 -11.65 35.94 48.58
C ILE A 286 -11.76 37.48 48.51
N LYS A 287 -11.69 38.06 47.30
CA LYS A 287 -11.76 39.52 47.11
C LYS A 287 -13.18 40.08 47.18
N PHE A 288 -14.19 39.29 46.84
CA PHE A 288 -15.61 39.70 46.86
C PHE A 288 -16.44 38.82 47.81
N PRO A 289 -16.12 38.77 49.12
CA PRO A 289 -17.01 38.14 50.08
C PRO A 289 -18.30 38.96 50.07
N GLY A 290 -19.41 38.34 49.66
CA GLY A 290 -20.61 39.03 49.19
C GLY A 290 -20.96 40.30 49.99
N ARG A 291 -21.32 41.38 49.27
CA ARG A 291 -22.16 42.45 49.81
C ARG A 291 -23.35 41.75 50.48
N ARG A 292 -23.36 41.69 51.82
CA ARG A 292 -24.56 41.28 52.54
C ARG A 292 -25.65 42.25 52.10
N VAL A 293 -26.68 41.73 51.46
CA VAL A 293 -27.95 42.43 51.35
C VAL A 293 -28.48 42.45 52.79
N GLU A 294 -28.22 43.54 53.49
CA GLU A 294 -28.90 43.85 54.74
C GLU A 294 -30.40 43.97 54.41
N LYS A 295 -31.19 43.08 55.01
CA LYS A 295 -32.62 43.26 55.22
C LYS A 295 -32.87 43.15 56.71
#